data_AF-A0A1Q9CQS7-F1
#
_entry.id   AF-A0A1Q9CQS7-F1
#
_cell.length_a   1.000
_cell.length_b   1.000
_cell.length_c   1.000
_cell.angle_alpha   90.00
_cell.angle_beta   90.00
_cell.angle_gamma   90.00
#
_symmetry.space_group_name_H-M   'P 1'
#
loop_
_entity.id
_entity.type
_entity.pdbx_description
1 polymer ?
#
loop_
_entity_poly.entity_id
_entity_poly.type
_entity_poly.pdbx_seq_one_letter_code
_entity_poly.pdbx_strand_id
1 'polypeptide(L)'
;MWPSRAHLLWTCPALQEVRPVMPAPIDRVEVVMRSGRSLSSMLQQAIAESPDAITLATDGSSRFDIGSYAIVSEKPPFCYADADEQEDQSPFRMELLALVMLFETLVKCDTLPRLATVFVDCESALKALAAPGRCGIPLLAQRASDAIKGIRQQNICVSMHWVPSHGKRPGWCAPAGYAADECRRLNDKADDAARRHCEQRCRGADRQVWAGQLVAAKAREVQVVRFSSLAGTRLEMHLQCTAPANDAE
;
A
#
# COMPACT_ATOMS: atom_id res chain seq x y z
N MET A 1 17.75 16.71 -11.69
CA MET A 1 17.46 15.29 -11.99
C MET A 1 18.12 14.48 -10.88
N TRP A 2 17.34 13.82 -10.03
CA TRP A 2 17.88 13.08 -8.88
C TRP A 2 18.44 11.73 -9.36
N PRO A 3 19.62 11.30 -8.88
CA PRO A 3 20.19 10.02 -9.27
C PRO A 3 19.32 8.86 -8.77
N SER A 4 19.17 7.82 -9.59
CA SER A 4 18.44 6.61 -9.19
C SER A 4 19.15 5.90 -8.04
N ARG A 5 18.39 5.14 -7.24
CA ARG A 5 18.95 4.35 -6.11
C ARG A 5 20.04 3.38 -6.55
N ALA A 6 19.94 2.83 -7.76
CA ALA A 6 21.01 2.01 -8.34
C ALA A 6 22.31 2.81 -8.57
N HIS A 7 22.20 4.05 -9.06
CA HIS A 7 23.35 4.93 -9.19
C HIS A 7 23.93 5.30 -7.81
N LEU A 8 23.09 5.62 -6.84
CA LEU A 8 23.53 5.92 -5.47
C LEU A 8 24.26 4.72 -4.84
N LEU A 9 23.70 3.52 -4.93
CA LEU A 9 24.29 2.32 -4.30
C LEU A 9 25.54 1.82 -5.01
N TRP A 10 25.57 1.80 -6.35
CA TRP A 10 26.61 1.10 -7.11
C TRP A 10 27.64 2.01 -7.77
N THR A 11 27.29 3.28 -8.02
CA THR A 11 28.12 4.18 -8.84
C THR A 11 28.61 5.41 -8.06
N CYS A 12 27.82 5.93 -7.10
CA CYS A 12 28.11 7.17 -6.39
C CYS A 12 29.37 7.08 -5.51
N PRO A 13 30.45 7.82 -5.79
CA PRO A 13 31.71 7.75 -5.03
C PRO A 13 31.53 8.03 -3.52
N ALA A 14 30.54 8.88 -3.17
CA ALA A 14 30.23 9.21 -1.78
C ALA A 14 29.71 8.02 -0.94
N LEU A 15 29.30 6.92 -1.58
CA LEU A 15 28.81 5.71 -0.92
C LEU A 15 29.77 4.52 -1.10
N GLN A 16 31.01 4.75 -1.56
CA GLN A 16 31.99 3.70 -1.83
C GLN A 16 32.39 2.92 -0.57
N GLU A 17 32.43 3.57 0.60
CA GLU A 17 32.82 2.94 1.88
C GLU A 17 31.76 1.96 2.42
N VAL A 18 30.50 2.10 1.99
CA VAL A 18 29.37 1.28 2.48
C VAL A 18 29.12 0.04 1.60
N ARG A 19 29.61 0.05 0.35
CA ARG A 19 29.47 -1.07 -0.61
C ARG A 19 30.10 -2.39 -0.18
N PRO A 20 31.28 -2.44 0.49
CA PRO A 20 31.90 -3.72 0.87
C PRO A 20 31.10 -4.53 1.90
N VAL A 21 30.19 -3.86 2.63
CA VAL A 21 29.32 -4.49 3.63
C VAL A 21 28.03 -5.03 3.00
N MET A 22 27.71 -4.60 1.77
CA MET A 22 26.55 -5.07 1.03
C MET A 22 26.96 -6.19 0.07
N PRO A 23 26.27 -7.33 0.03
CA PRO A 23 26.53 -8.36 -0.97
C PRO A 23 26.35 -7.75 -2.38
N ALA A 24 27.22 -8.13 -3.32
CA ALA A 24 27.09 -7.74 -4.72
C ALA A 24 25.70 -8.17 -5.24
N PRO A 25 25.05 -7.38 -6.11
CA PRO A 25 23.73 -7.73 -6.61
C PRO A 25 23.89 -8.96 -7.49
N ILE A 26 23.39 -10.10 -7.01
CA ILE A 26 23.33 -11.35 -7.75
C ILE A 26 22.12 -11.25 -8.67
N ASP A 27 22.34 -10.64 -9.83
CA ASP A 27 21.42 -10.56 -10.98
C ASP A 27 20.03 -9.89 -10.75
N ARG A 28 19.38 -9.50 -11.85
CA ARG A 28 18.11 -8.74 -11.86
C ARG A 28 16.84 -9.61 -11.76
N VAL A 29 16.99 -10.91 -11.56
CA VAL A 29 15.88 -11.87 -11.48
C VAL A 29 16.25 -12.87 -10.40
N GLU A 30 15.27 -13.21 -9.55
CA GLU A 30 15.32 -14.24 -8.49
C GLU A 30 15.67 -13.78 -7.06
N VAL A 31 14.64 -13.30 -6.36
CA VAL A 31 14.29 -13.89 -5.06
C VAL A 31 12.94 -14.58 -5.23
N VAL A 32 12.95 -15.75 -5.88
CA VAL A 32 11.85 -16.71 -5.79
C VAL A 32 12.20 -17.72 -4.70
N MET A 33 11.17 -18.09 -3.93
CA MET A 33 11.15 -19.03 -2.80
C MET A 33 11.30 -18.40 -1.41
N ARG A 34 10.24 -17.68 -1.00
CA ARG A 34 9.69 -17.93 0.33
C ARG A 34 8.69 -19.08 0.19
N SER A 35 8.79 -20.05 1.08
CA SER A 35 8.13 -21.37 1.13
C SER A 35 6.59 -21.39 1.19
N GLY A 36 5.91 -20.46 0.51
CA GLY A 36 4.47 -20.44 0.32
C GLY A 36 4.06 -20.95 -1.06
N ARG A 37 2.84 -21.48 -1.17
CA ARG A 37 2.20 -21.73 -2.48
C ARG A 37 2.08 -20.39 -3.24
N SER A 38 2.33 -20.40 -4.55
CA SER A 38 2.17 -19.18 -5.36
C SER A 38 0.71 -18.74 -5.40
N LEU A 39 0.45 -17.44 -5.56
CA LEU A 39 -0.91 -16.92 -5.75
C LEU A 39 -1.64 -17.62 -6.89
N SER A 40 -0.93 -17.93 -7.99
CA SER A 40 -1.50 -18.66 -9.14
C SER A 40 -2.00 -20.05 -8.74
N SER A 41 -1.21 -20.81 -7.99
CA SER A 41 -1.61 -22.15 -7.55
C SER A 41 -2.79 -22.10 -6.57
N MET A 42 -2.81 -21.12 -5.66
CA MET A 42 -3.94 -20.94 -4.73
C MET A 42 -5.22 -20.56 -5.47
N LEU A 43 -5.15 -19.65 -6.44
CA LEU A 43 -6.30 -19.25 -7.25
C LEU A 43 -6.78 -20.39 -8.15
N GLN A 44 -5.89 -21.12 -8.81
CA GLN A 44 -6.26 -22.29 -9.63
C GLN A 44 -6.97 -23.35 -8.79
N GLN A 45 -6.44 -23.69 -7.61
CA GLN A 45 -7.10 -24.60 -6.69
C GLN A 45 -8.47 -24.04 -6.26
N ALA A 46 -8.54 -22.75 -5.95
CA ALA A 46 -9.77 -22.13 -5.50
C ALA A 46 -10.87 -22.15 -6.58
N ILE A 47 -10.49 -21.90 -7.82
CA ILE A 47 -11.39 -21.96 -8.98
C ILE A 47 -11.83 -23.39 -9.25
N ALA A 48 -10.94 -24.38 -9.13
CA ALA A 48 -11.28 -25.78 -9.32
C ALA A 48 -12.31 -26.28 -8.28
N GLU A 49 -12.21 -25.81 -7.03
CA GLU A 49 -13.16 -26.15 -5.96
C GLU A 49 -14.48 -25.37 -6.05
N SER A 50 -14.51 -24.22 -6.74
CA SER A 50 -15.71 -23.39 -6.89
C SER A 50 -15.77 -22.73 -8.28
N PRO A 51 -16.01 -23.52 -9.35
CA PRO A 51 -15.91 -23.05 -10.73
C PRO A 51 -17.02 -22.06 -11.13
N ASP A 52 -18.16 -22.09 -10.44
CA ASP A 52 -19.25 -21.16 -10.73
C ASP A 52 -18.99 -19.77 -10.16
N ALA A 53 -18.52 -19.67 -8.92
CA ALA A 53 -18.30 -18.40 -8.27
C ALA A 53 -17.22 -18.47 -7.19
N ILE A 54 -16.33 -17.47 -7.18
CA ILE A 54 -15.38 -17.25 -6.09
C ILE A 54 -15.61 -15.88 -5.45
N THR A 55 -15.43 -15.82 -4.14
CA THR A 55 -15.53 -14.57 -3.36
C THR A 55 -14.19 -14.28 -2.71
N LEU A 56 -13.66 -13.09 -2.95
CA LEU A 56 -12.33 -12.66 -2.58
C LEU A 56 -12.40 -11.35 -1.80
N ALA A 57 -11.41 -11.08 -0.97
CA ALA A 57 -11.13 -9.74 -0.47
C ALA A 57 -9.66 -9.38 -0.66
N THR A 58 -9.39 -8.09 -0.85
CA THR A 58 -8.05 -7.52 -1.00
C THR A 58 -7.85 -6.36 -0.05
N ASP A 59 -6.63 -6.19 0.44
CA ASP A 59 -6.25 -5.06 1.31
C ASP A 59 -4.76 -4.72 1.12
N GLY A 60 -4.41 -3.46 1.38
CA GLY A 60 -3.06 -2.91 1.35
C GLY A 60 -2.66 -2.26 2.68
N SER A 61 -1.65 -2.80 3.36
CA SER A 61 -1.08 -2.22 4.57
C SER A 61 0.23 -1.50 4.27
N SER A 62 0.50 -0.39 4.96
CA SER A 62 1.81 0.25 4.92
C SER A 62 2.19 0.88 6.25
N ARG A 63 3.45 0.71 6.65
CA ARG A 63 4.02 1.25 7.87
C ARG A 63 5.50 1.56 7.68
N PHE A 64 5.94 2.75 8.11
CA PHE A 64 7.34 3.18 7.96
C PHE A 64 7.86 3.11 6.51
N ASP A 65 7.00 3.45 5.54
CA ASP A 65 7.26 3.28 4.11
C ASP A 65 7.64 1.84 3.72
N ILE A 66 7.07 0.86 4.42
CA ILE A 66 7.15 -0.57 4.07
C ILE A 66 5.72 -1.04 3.86
N GLY A 67 5.39 -1.36 2.61
CA GLY A 67 4.06 -1.76 2.19
C GLY A 67 3.90 -3.27 2.17
N SER A 68 2.68 -3.76 2.13
CA SER A 68 2.34 -5.11 1.70
C SER A 68 0.89 -5.17 1.33
N TYR A 69 0.53 -6.19 0.57
CA TYR A 69 -0.85 -6.45 0.19
C TYR A 69 -1.25 -7.86 0.58
N ALA A 70 -2.55 -8.11 0.61
CA ALA A 70 -3.10 -9.44 0.79
C ALA A 70 -4.32 -9.68 -0.10
N ILE A 71 -4.55 -10.96 -0.38
CA ILE A 71 -5.69 -11.50 -1.11
C ILE A 71 -6.16 -12.73 -0.33
N VAL A 72 -7.44 -12.75 0.04
CA VAL A 72 -8.02 -13.83 0.84
C VAL A 72 -9.31 -14.34 0.23
N SER A 73 -9.60 -15.60 0.49
CA SER A 73 -10.87 -16.26 0.22
C SER A 73 -11.23 -17.15 1.40
N GLU A 74 -12.51 -17.39 1.62
CA GLU A 74 -12.98 -18.35 2.62
C GLU A 74 -13.64 -19.59 2.03
N LYS A 75 -14.17 -19.45 0.83
CA LYS A 75 -14.90 -20.48 0.11
C LYS A 75 -14.46 -20.44 -1.33
N PRO A 76 -13.41 -21.21 -1.68
CA PRO A 76 -12.58 -22.05 -0.79
C PRO A 76 -11.50 -21.27 -0.03
N PRO A 77 -11.01 -21.76 1.12
CA PRO A 77 -10.17 -20.97 2.02
C PRO A 77 -8.73 -20.85 1.54
N PHE A 78 -8.26 -19.62 1.34
CA PHE A 78 -6.83 -19.33 1.20
C PHE A 78 -6.51 -17.91 1.68
N CYS A 79 -5.22 -17.69 1.97
CA CYS A 79 -4.70 -16.40 2.37
C CYS A 79 -3.32 -16.22 1.73
N TYR A 80 -3.19 -15.24 0.86
CA TYR A 80 -1.95 -14.84 0.22
C TYR A 80 -1.59 -13.43 0.68
N ALA A 81 -0.36 -13.21 1.12
CA ALA A 81 0.15 -11.89 1.45
C ALA A 81 1.58 -11.77 0.97
N ASP A 82 1.90 -10.62 0.38
CA ASP A 82 3.17 -10.40 -0.31
C ASP A 82 3.46 -8.90 -0.43
N ALA A 83 4.58 -8.54 -1.04
CA ALA A 83 4.94 -7.16 -1.34
C ALA A 83 6.00 -7.08 -2.45
N ASP A 84 6.19 -5.88 -2.99
CA ASP A 84 7.34 -5.60 -3.84
C ASP A 84 8.35 -4.67 -3.16
N GLU A 85 9.46 -4.42 -3.87
CA GLU A 85 10.57 -3.58 -3.41
C GLU A 85 10.59 -2.20 -4.07
N GLN A 86 9.46 -1.77 -4.63
CA GLN A 86 9.34 -0.46 -5.26
C GLN A 86 9.54 0.66 -4.24
N GLU A 87 9.98 1.83 -4.69
CA GLU A 87 10.26 2.96 -3.80
C GLU A 87 9.00 3.47 -3.11
N ASP A 88 7.93 3.70 -3.89
CA ASP A 88 6.62 4.02 -3.35
C ASP A 88 6.05 2.77 -2.68
N GLN A 89 5.84 2.88 -1.37
CA GLN A 89 5.27 1.86 -0.51
C GLN A 89 4.01 2.42 0.20
N SER A 90 3.38 3.46 -0.36
CA SER A 90 2.22 4.11 0.23
C SER A 90 1.02 3.16 0.35
N PRO A 91 0.12 3.37 1.34
CA PRO A 91 -1.07 2.53 1.52
C PRO A 91 -1.90 2.40 0.24
N PHE A 92 -2.22 3.53 -0.40
CA PHE A 92 -3.01 3.55 -1.63
C PHE A 92 -2.39 2.74 -2.78
N ARG A 93 -1.05 2.73 -2.87
CA ARG A 93 -0.36 1.90 -3.86
C ARG A 93 -0.50 0.41 -3.53
N MET A 94 -0.40 0.02 -2.27
CA MET A 94 -0.58 -1.37 -1.85
C MET A 94 -1.98 -1.89 -2.15
N GLU A 95 -3.01 -1.06 -1.96
CA GLU A 95 -4.40 -1.36 -2.36
C GLU A 95 -4.50 -1.69 -3.85
N LEU A 96 -3.93 -0.81 -4.69
CA LEU A 96 -3.91 -1.02 -6.13
C LEU A 96 -3.05 -2.22 -6.53
N LEU A 97 -1.93 -2.45 -5.84
CA LEU A 97 -1.05 -3.59 -6.11
C LEU A 97 -1.78 -4.91 -5.82
N ALA A 98 -2.57 -4.98 -4.75
CA ALA A 98 -3.40 -6.15 -4.43
C ALA A 98 -4.32 -6.52 -5.61
N LEU A 99 -5.00 -5.51 -6.17
CA LEU A 99 -5.90 -5.68 -7.31
C LEU A 99 -5.15 -6.06 -8.59
N VAL A 100 -4.01 -5.42 -8.87
CA VAL A 100 -3.16 -5.78 -10.02
C VAL A 100 -2.73 -7.24 -9.93
N MET A 101 -2.18 -7.64 -8.78
CA MET A 101 -1.67 -8.99 -8.58
C MET A 101 -2.79 -10.03 -8.64
N LEU A 102 -3.96 -9.74 -8.10
CA LEU A 102 -5.14 -10.58 -8.24
C LEU A 102 -5.54 -10.76 -9.71
N PHE A 103 -5.83 -9.68 -10.42
CA PHE A 103 -6.41 -9.76 -11.76
C PHE A 103 -5.40 -10.24 -12.81
N GLU A 104 -4.14 -9.80 -12.76
CA GLU A 104 -3.10 -10.32 -13.65
C GLU A 104 -2.83 -11.80 -13.41
N THR A 105 -3.01 -12.30 -12.18
CA THR A 105 -2.88 -13.75 -11.91
C THR A 105 -4.09 -14.52 -12.39
N LEU A 106 -5.31 -13.99 -12.22
CA LEU A 106 -6.52 -14.59 -12.78
C LEU A 106 -6.43 -14.72 -14.31
N VAL A 107 -5.93 -13.71 -15.03
CA VAL A 107 -5.72 -13.78 -16.49
C VAL A 107 -4.82 -14.97 -16.89
N LYS A 108 -3.93 -15.41 -16.00
CA LYS A 108 -2.97 -16.50 -16.24
C LYS A 108 -3.44 -17.86 -15.74
N CYS A 109 -4.61 -17.95 -15.09
CA CYS A 109 -5.16 -19.24 -14.67
C CYS A 109 -5.69 -20.01 -15.88
N ASP A 110 -5.45 -21.32 -15.93
CA ASP A 110 -5.89 -22.18 -17.04
C ASP A 110 -7.42 -22.28 -17.13
N THR A 111 -8.07 -22.19 -15.98
CA THR A 111 -9.53 -22.13 -15.84
C THR A 111 -9.91 -20.91 -15.04
N LEU A 112 -11.07 -20.33 -15.36
CA LEU A 112 -11.59 -19.15 -14.70
C LEU A 112 -13.00 -19.41 -14.16
N PRO A 113 -13.36 -18.76 -13.04
CA PRO A 113 -14.70 -18.90 -12.48
C PRO A 113 -15.71 -18.14 -13.34
N ARG A 114 -16.99 -18.54 -13.35
CA ARG A 114 -18.01 -17.76 -14.07
C ARG A 114 -18.24 -16.37 -13.46
N LEU A 115 -18.10 -16.28 -12.13
CA LEU A 115 -18.20 -15.05 -11.35
C LEU A 115 -17.03 -14.92 -10.37
N ALA A 116 -16.30 -13.81 -10.43
CA ALA A 116 -15.36 -13.39 -9.40
C ALA A 116 -15.92 -12.14 -8.69
N THR A 117 -16.24 -12.28 -7.40
CA THR A 117 -16.63 -11.15 -6.54
C THR A 117 -15.44 -10.74 -5.68
N VAL A 118 -15.09 -9.45 -5.68
CA VAL A 118 -13.95 -8.92 -4.93
C VAL A 118 -14.41 -7.81 -4.00
N PHE A 119 -14.19 -7.98 -2.70
CA PHE A 119 -14.36 -6.94 -1.69
C PHE A 119 -13.07 -6.15 -1.49
N VAL A 120 -13.21 -4.83 -1.44
CA VAL A 120 -12.09 -3.88 -1.34
C VAL A 120 -12.46 -2.81 -0.34
N ASP A 121 -11.59 -2.49 0.62
CA ASP A 121 -11.89 -1.47 1.63
C ASP A 121 -11.58 -0.04 1.16
N CYS A 122 -10.80 0.08 0.09
CA CYS A 122 -10.39 1.33 -0.52
C CYS A 122 -11.30 1.73 -1.70
N GLU A 123 -12.30 2.57 -1.41
CA GLU A 123 -13.19 3.14 -2.44
C GLU A 123 -12.42 3.90 -3.53
N SER A 124 -11.32 4.56 -3.15
CA SER A 124 -10.44 5.28 -4.06
C SER A 124 -9.74 4.36 -5.06
N ALA A 125 -9.39 3.14 -4.66
CA ALA A 125 -8.79 2.15 -5.57
C ALA A 125 -9.80 1.75 -6.65
N LEU A 126 -11.06 1.48 -6.27
CA LEU A 126 -12.13 1.19 -7.25
C LEU A 126 -12.35 2.35 -8.23
N LYS A 127 -12.34 3.59 -7.74
CA LYS A 127 -12.43 4.80 -8.60
C LYS A 127 -11.24 4.91 -9.54
N ALA A 128 -10.04 4.58 -9.08
CA ALA A 128 -8.84 4.58 -9.90
C ALA A 128 -8.91 3.52 -11.01
N LEU A 129 -9.45 2.33 -10.73
CA LEU A 129 -9.68 1.30 -11.76
C LEU A 129 -10.70 1.76 -12.82
N ALA A 130 -11.74 2.49 -12.40
CA ALA A 130 -12.76 3.00 -13.33
C ALA A 130 -12.25 4.15 -14.22
N ALA A 131 -11.30 4.95 -13.75
CA ALA A 131 -10.69 6.04 -14.50
C ALA A 131 -9.18 6.14 -14.24
N PRO A 132 -8.36 5.22 -14.79
CA PRO A 132 -6.92 5.14 -14.49
C PRO A 132 -6.16 6.44 -14.72
N GLY A 133 -6.48 7.16 -15.80
CA GLY A 133 -5.84 8.44 -16.14
C GLY A 133 -6.11 9.59 -15.15
N ARG A 134 -7.04 9.43 -14.19
CA ARG A 134 -7.34 10.42 -13.14
C ARG A 134 -6.74 10.05 -11.78
N CYS A 135 -6.03 8.93 -11.70
CA CYS A 135 -5.38 8.45 -10.49
C CYS A 135 -3.95 9.03 -10.37
N GLY A 136 -3.44 9.20 -9.15
CA GLY A 136 -2.04 9.59 -8.90
C GLY A 136 -1.00 8.54 -9.31
N ILE A 137 -1.43 7.30 -9.57
CA ILE A 137 -0.59 6.18 -10.00
C ILE A 137 -1.22 5.51 -11.25
N PRO A 138 -1.32 6.24 -12.38
CA PRO A 138 -2.18 5.86 -13.50
C PRO A 138 -1.75 4.54 -14.16
N LEU A 139 -0.44 4.28 -14.27
CA LEU A 139 0.06 3.04 -14.89
C LEU A 139 -0.31 1.79 -14.08
N LEU A 140 -0.29 1.87 -12.74
CA LEU A 140 -0.66 0.74 -11.89
C LEU A 140 -2.16 0.48 -11.96
N ALA A 141 -2.98 1.53 -11.89
CA ALA A 141 -4.42 1.42 -12.08
C ALA A 141 -4.80 0.89 -13.48
N GLN A 142 -4.06 1.30 -14.51
CA GLN A 142 -4.28 0.86 -15.89
C GLN A 142 -4.04 -0.65 -16.04
N ARG A 143 -2.98 -1.19 -15.42
CA ARG A 143 -2.69 -2.64 -15.41
C ARG A 143 -3.86 -3.46 -14.85
N ALA A 144 -4.39 -3.09 -13.69
CA ALA A 144 -5.56 -3.77 -13.12
C ALA A 144 -6.78 -3.63 -14.03
N SER A 145 -7.06 -2.43 -14.54
CA SER A 145 -8.16 -2.19 -15.48
C SER A 145 -8.06 -3.07 -16.72
N ASP A 146 -6.88 -3.17 -17.34
CA ASP A 146 -6.70 -3.95 -18.55
C ASP A 146 -6.75 -5.46 -18.29
N ALA A 147 -6.23 -5.93 -17.15
CA ALA A 147 -6.42 -7.31 -16.72
C ALA A 147 -7.92 -7.65 -16.54
N ILE A 148 -8.69 -6.77 -15.90
CA ILE A 148 -10.16 -6.95 -15.76
C ILE A 148 -10.85 -7.00 -17.13
N LYS A 149 -10.46 -6.14 -18.08
CA LYS A 149 -11.00 -6.19 -19.44
C LYS A 149 -10.66 -7.53 -20.11
N GLY A 150 -9.42 -8.02 -19.98
CA GLY A 150 -9.00 -9.31 -20.49
C GLY A 150 -9.79 -10.49 -19.90
N ILE A 151 -10.11 -10.44 -18.61
CA ILE A 151 -10.98 -11.43 -17.95
C ILE A 151 -12.41 -11.35 -18.52
N ARG A 152 -12.96 -10.15 -18.66
CA ARG A 152 -14.33 -9.96 -19.19
C ARG A 152 -14.47 -10.40 -20.64
N GLN A 153 -13.42 -10.27 -21.45
CA GLN A 153 -13.38 -10.79 -22.83
C GLN A 153 -13.51 -12.32 -22.90
N GLN A 154 -13.22 -13.03 -21.81
CA GLN A 154 -13.41 -14.47 -21.68
C GLN A 154 -14.79 -14.84 -21.10
N ASN A 155 -15.77 -13.92 -21.19
CA ASN A 155 -17.14 -14.07 -20.68
C ASN A 155 -17.26 -14.33 -19.17
N ILE A 156 -16.29 -13.84 -18.39
CA ILE A 156 -16.30 -13.94 -16.93
C ILE A 156 -16.86 -12.67 -16.34
N CYS A 157 -17.79 -12.82 -15.39
CA CYS A 157 -18.29 -11.70 -14.63
C CYS A 157 -17.30 -11.35 -13.51
N VAL A 158 -16.81 -10.11 -13.51
CA VAL A 158 -16.01 -9.56 -12.40
C VAL A 158 -16.80 -8.46 -11.73
N SER A 159 -17.20 -8.69 -10.48
CA SER A 159 -17.88 -7.74 -9.63
C SER A 159 -16.96 -7.28 -8.51
N MET A 160 -16.89 -5.97 -8.28
CA MET A 160 -16.07 -5.38 -7.23
C MET A 160 -16.97 -4.53 -6.33
N HIS A 161 -16.85 -4.70 -5.03
CA HIS A 161 -17.68 -4.01 -4.06
C HIS A 161 -16.82 -3.39 -2.97
N TRP A 162 -17.12 -2.13 -2.68
CA TRP A 162 -16.49 -1.44 -1.57
C TRP A 162 -17.09 -1.88 -0.23
N VAL A 163 -16.23 -2.24 0.73
CA VAL A 163 -16.60 -2.62 2.10
C VAL A 163 -15.88 -1.71 3.10
N PRO A 164 -16.57 -0.90 3.92
CA PRO A 164 -15.88 0.00 4.84
C PRO A 164 -15.07 -0.77 5.90
N SER A 165 -13.80 -0.40 6.08
CA SER A 165 -12.90 -1.01 7.08
C SER A 165 -13.35 -0.80 8.53
N HIS A 166 -13.01 -1.77 9.40
CA HIS A 166 -13.09 -1.67 10.87
C HIS A 166 -14.42 -1.17 11.45
N GLY A 167 -15.55 -1.65 10.92
CA GLY A 167 -16.88 -1.24 11.40
C GLY A 167 -17.23 0.22 11.12
N LYS A 168 -16.43 0.95 10.31
CA LYS A 168 -16.78 2.28 9.84
C LYS A 168 -18.09 2.22 9.04
N ARG A 169 -18.78 3.36 9.00
CA ARG A 169 -20.11 3.52 8.36
C ARG A 169 -21.08 2.41 8.81
N PRO A 170 -21.63 2.47 10.04
CA PRO A 170 -22.51 1.43 10.56
C PRO A 170 -23.79 1.25 9.72
N GLY A 171 -24.24 2.30 9.03
CA GLY A 171 -25.37 2.22 8.08
C GLY A 171 -25.01 1.71 6.68
N TRP A 172 -23.80 1.19 6.46
CA TRP A 172 -23.45 0.58 5.18
C TRP A 172 -24.18 -0.75 4.99
N CYS A 173 -24.75 -0.94 3.81
CA CYS A 173 -25.43 -2.17 3.40
C CYS A 173 -24.55 -2.98 2.45
N ALA A 174 -24.54 -4.29 2.65
CA ALA A 174 -23.89 -5.22 1.74
C ALA A 174 -24.51 -5.19 0.33
N PRO A 175 -23.73 -5.52 -0.72
CA PRO A 175 -24.29 -5.76 -2.04
C PRO A 175 -25.30 -6.90 -2.01
N ALA A 176 -26.26 -6.87 -2.94
CA ALA A 176 -27.30 -7.88 -3.05
C ALA A 176 -26.70 -9.29 -3.12
N GLY A 177 -27.27 -10.22 -2.35
CA GLY A 177 -26.79 -11.60 -2.26
C GLY A 177 -25.71 -11.85 -1.20
N TYR A 178 -25.24 -10.82 -0.48
CA TYR A 178 -24.25 -10.96 0.59
C TYR A 178 -24.75 -10.44 1.93
N ALA A 179 -24.32 -11.08 3.01
CA ALA A 179 -24.52 -10.59 4.37
C ALA A 179 -23.43 -9.58 4.75
N ALA A 180 -23.80 -8.48 5.42
CA ALA A 180 -22.85 -7.44 5.81
C ALA A 180 -21.72 -7.96 6.71
N ASP A 181 -22.05 -8.84 7.65
CA ASP A 181 -21.07 -9.46 8.54
C ASP A 181 -20.09 -10.37 7.80
N GLU A 182 -20.54 -11.05 6.74
CA GLU A 182 -19.67 -11.89 5.90
C GLU A 182 -18.68 -11.02 5.12
N CYS A 183 -19.16 -9.95 4.48
CA CYS A 183 -18.30 -9.00 3.76
C CYS A 183 -17.25 -8.37 4.69
N ARG A 184 -17.67 -7.88 5.85
CA ARG A 184 -16.77 -7.23 6.82
C ARG A 184 -15.74 -8.22 7.37
N ARG A 185 -16.18 -9.42 7.76
CA ARG A 185 -15.28 -10.46 8.27
C ARG A 185 -14.24 -10.90 7.24
N LEU A 186 -14.63 -11.02 5.97
CA LEU A 186 -13.70 -11.36 4.90
C LEU A 186 -12.72 -10.21 4.62
N ASN A 187 -13.20 -8.96 4.69
CA ASN A 187 -12.35 -7.77 4.59
C ASN A 187 -11.34 -7.70 5.75
N ASP A 188 -11.78 -7.90 6.99
CA ASP A 188 -10.91 -7.87 8.18
C ASP A 188 -9.81 -8.94 8.08
N LYS A 189 -10.08 -10.10 7.46
CA LYS A 189 -9.05 -11.11 7.18
C LYS A 189 -7.98 -10.62 6.19
N ALA A 190 -8.38 -9.84 5.19
CA ALA A 190 -7.45 -9.26 4.23
C ALA A 190 -6.56 -8.23 4.93
N ASP A 191 -7.14 -7.32 5.71
CA ASP A 191 -6.42 -6.35 6.55
C ASP A 191 -5.41 -7.05 7.46
N ASP A 192 -5.86 -8.03 8.24
CA ASP A 192 -5.01 -8.76 9.17
C ASP A 192 -3.87 -9.51 8.46
N ALA A 193 -4.10 -10.02 7.26
CA ALA A 193 -3.07 -10.68 6.47
C ALA A 193 -2.04 -9.67 5.94
N ALA A 194 -2.49 -8.56 5.36
CA ALA A 194 -1.63 -7.50 4.86
C ALA A 194 -0.82 -6.88 6.00
N ARG A 195 -1.47 -6.54 7.12
CA ARG A 195 -0.84 -5.96 8.31
C ARG A 195 0.22 -6.88 8.93
N ARG A 196 -0.09 -8.16 9.10
CA ARG A 196 0.90 -9.14 9.61
C ARG A 196 2.12 -9.25 8.70
N HIS A 197 1.92 -9.26 7.38
CA HIS A 197 3.03 -9.29 6.44
C HIS A 197 3.87 -7.99 6.49
N CYS A 198 3.21 -6.82 6.55
CA CYS A 198 3.85 -5.52 6.73
C CYS A 198 4.72 -5.48 8.00
N GLU A 199 4.17 -5.92 9.12
CA GLU A 199 4.88 -5.99 10.40
C GLU A 199 6.08 -6.93 10.34
N GLN A 200 5.95 -8.09 9.69
CA GLN A 200 7.08 -8.99 9.47
C GLN A 200 8.18 -8.33 8.63
N ARG A 201 7.83 -7.58 7.58
CA ARG A 201 8.80 -6.81 6.78
C ARG A 201 9.45 -5.68 7.57
N CYS A 202 8.72 -5.06 8.51
CA CYS A 202 9.25 -3.98 9.33
C CYS A 202 10.28 -4.46 10.36
N ARG A 203 10.15 -5.70 10.86
CA ARG A 203 11.04 -6.23 11.90
C ARG A 203 12.49 -6.22 11.44
N GLY A 204 13.30 -5.38 12.09
CA GLY A 204 14.74 -5.26 11.81
C GLY A 204 15.06 -4.42 10.57
N ALA A 205 14.08 -3.76 9.96
CA ALA A 205 14.32 -2.89 8.81
C ALA A 205 14.86 -1.53 9.26
N ASP A 206 15.91 -1.04 8.61
CA ASP A 206 16.47 0.29 8.87
C ASP A 206 15.44 1.41 8.68
N ARG A 207 14.47 1.23 7.77
CA ARG A 207 13.37 2.18 7.57
C ARG A 207 12.55 2.42 8.85
N GLN A 208 12.39 1.41 9.70
CA GLN A 208 11.73 1.58 11.00
C GLN A 208 12.55 2.49 11.92
N VAL A 209 13.87 2.30 11.95
CA VAL A 209 14.80 3.12 12.75
C VAL A 209 14.80 4.57 12.24
N TRP A 210 14.94 4.76 10.93
CA TRP A 210 14.92 6.08 10.29
C TRP A 210 13.59 6.79 10.49
N ALA A 211 12.45 6.08 10.40
CA ALA A 211 11.16 6.68 10.67
C ALA A 211 11.08 7.24 12.10
N GLY A 212 11.60 6.50 13.09
CA GLY A 212 11.71 6.98 14.46
C GLY A 212 12.59 8.23 14.60
N GLN A 213 13.76 8.22 13.94
CA GLN A 213 14.67 9.37 13.92
C GLN A 213 14.06 10.59 13.23
N LEU A 214 13.33 10.40 12.13
CA LEU A 214 12.66 11.47 11.40
C LEU A 214 11.56 12.12 12.24
N VAL A 215 10.79 11.33 12.99
CA VAL A 215 9.79 11.87 13.93
C VAL A 215 10.47 12.73 14.99
N ALA A 216 11.58 12.25 15.57
CA ALA A 216 12.34 13.01 16.55
C ALA A 216 12.92 14.30 15.95
N ALA A 217 13.44 14.25 14.72
CA ALA A 217 13.98 15.41 14.02
C ALA A 217 12.90 16.46 13.73
N LYS A 218 11.73 16.04 13.20
CA LYS A 218 10.58 16.92 12.97
C LYS A 218 10.10 17.58 14.26
N ALA A 219 10.04 16.84 15.37
CA ALA A 219 9.67 17.40 16.66
C ALA A 219 10.65 18.48 17.13
N ARG A 220 11.96 18.27 16.95
CA ARG A 220 13.00 19.27 17.25
C ARG A 220 12.87 20.50 16.37
N GLU A 221 12.65 20.33 15.06
CA GLU A 221 12.47 21.44 14.13
C GLU A 221 11.30 22.33 14.54
N VAL A 222 10.14 21.74 14.89
CA VAL A 222 8.99 22.48 15.41
C VAL A 222 9.32 23.25 16.69
N GLN A 223 10.10 22.66 17.60
CA GLN A 223 10.54 23.35 18.82
C GLN A 223 11.45 24.54 18.51
N VAL A 224 12.40 24.38 17.59
CA VAL A 224 13.31 25.46 17.16
C VAL A 224 12.52 26.62 16.55
N VAL A 225 11.58 26.34 15.65
CA VAL A 225 10.73 27.39 15.04
C VAL A 225 9.94 28.15 16.12
N ARG A 226 9.33 27.44 17.07
CA ARG A 226 8.60 28.06 18.19
C ARG A 226 9.50 28.92 19.07
N PHE A 227 10.70 28.43 19.38
CA PHE A 227 11.67 29.17 20.17
C PHE A 227 12.13 30.45 19.47
N SER A 228 12.48 30.36 18.17
CA SER A 228 12.87 31.52 17.37
C SER A 228 11.76 32.57 17.29
N SER A 229 10.50 32.13 17.12
CA SER A 229 9.34 33.03 17.15
C SER A 229 9.19 33.72 18.51
N LEU A 230 9.28 32.99 19.62
CA LEU A 230 9.18 33.56 20.97
C LEU A 230 10.32 34.54 21.26
N ALA A 231 11.55 34.22 20.84
CA ALA A 231 12.70 35.09 20.98
C ALA A 231 12.51 36.39 20.19
N GLY A 232 11.99 36.31 18.96
CA GLY A 232 11.62 37.46 18.13
C GLY A 232 10.59 38.36 18.82
N THR A 233 9.48 37.81 19.30
CA THR A 233 8.44 38.58 20.02
C THR A 233 8.99 39.25 21.28
N ARG A 234 9.84 38.55 22.04
CA ARG A 234 10.46 39.15 23.25
C ARG A 234 11.42 40.29 22.91
N LEU A 235 12.18 40.17 21.82
CA LEU A 235 13.06 41.23 21.34
C LEU A 235 12.25 42.44 20.89
N GLU A 236 11.17 42.25 20.13
CA GLU A 236 10.25 43.32 19.72
C GLU A 236 9.65 44.05 20.92
N MET A 237 9.15 43.31 21.92
CA MET A 237 8.64 43.89 23.16
C MET A 237 9.71 44.71 23.89
N HIS A 238 10.94 44.18 23.98
CA HIS A 238 12.03 44.88 24.64
C HIS A 238 12.36 46.20 23.92
N LEU A 239 12.48 46.15 22.60
CA LEU A 239 12.75 47.34 21.77
C LEU A 239 11.63 48.39 21.87
N GLN A 240 10.36 47.98 21.98
CA GLN A 240 9.23 48.88 22.20
C GLN A 240 9.25 49.52 23.60
N CYS A 241 9.66 48.77 24.63
CA CYS A 241 9.78 49.32 25.99
C CYS A 241 11.01 50.22 26.19
N THR A 242 12.06 50.04 25.39
CA THR A 242 13.30 50.84 25.47
C THR A 242 13.36 51.98 24.45
N ALA A 243 12.35 52.13 23.59
CA ALA A 243 12.26 53.29 22.70
C ALA A 243 12.05 54.54 23.56
N PRO A 244 12.94 55.55 23.50
CA PRO A 244 12.72 56.80 24.21
C PRO A 244 11.42 57.43 23.69
N ALA A 245 10.60 57.94 24.62
CA ALA A 245 9.51 58.82 24.24
C ALA A 245 10.15 59.99 23.48
N ASN A 246 9.91 60.09 22.18
CA ASN A 246 10.25 61.29 21.45
C ASN A 246 9.45 62.42 22.11
N ASP A 247 10.16 63.27 22.83
CA ASP A 247 9.66 64.54 23.33
C ASP A 247 9.02 65.28 22.16
N ALA A 248 7.71 65.49 22.28
CA ALA A 248 6.96 66.35 21.39
C ALA A 248 7.28 67.80 21.75
N GLU A 249 8.06 68.46 20.91
CA GLU A 249 8.04 69.91 20.69
C GLU A 249 7.61 70.19 19.25
#